data_AF-A0A3Y8ND81-F1
#
_entry.id   AF-A0A3Y8ND81-F1
#
_cell.length_a   1.000
_cell.length_b   1.000
_cell.length_c   1.000
_cell.angle_alpha   90.00
_cell.angle_beta   90.00
_cell.angle_gamma   90.00
#
_symmetry.space_group_name_H-M   'P 1'
#
loop_
_entity.id
_entity.type
_entity.pdbx_description
1 polymer ?
#
loop_
_entity_poly.entity_id
_entity_poly.type
_entity_poly.pdbx_seq_one_letter_code
_entity_poly.pdbx_strand_id
1 'polypeptide(L)'
;MAINGAAATVPLSPGERLNGLNHIAELRAKVFGLNIESELERFIKDMRDPRDINNEQNKRALAAIFFMAKIPAERHSISINELTTDEKRELIKAMNHFRAVVSLFPRRLTMPN
;
A
#
# COMPACT_ATOMS: atom_id res chain seq x y z
N MET A 1 -14.42 32.24 18.57
CA MET A 1 -15.59 31.45 18.14
C MET A 1 -15.19 29.99 18.15
N ALA A 2 -15.60 29.22 19.17
CA ALA A 2 -15.42 27.78 19.18
C ALA A 2 -16.54 27.16 18.35
N ILE A 3 -16.20 26.48 17.27
CA ILE A 3 -17.13 25.70 16.45
C ILE A 3 -17.55 24.47 17.26
N ASN A 4 -18.63 24.60 18.03
CA ASN A 4 -19.32 23.49 18.67
C ASN A 4 -20.18 22.76 17.63
N GLY A 5 -19.54 22.14 16.64
CA GLY A 5 -20.18 21.08 15.89
C GLY A 5 -20.08 19.81 16.73
N ALA A 6 -21.20 19.13 17.00
CA ALA A 6 -21.11 17.73 17.38
C ALA A 6 -20.33 17.04 16.26
N ALA A 7 -19.06 16.71 16.50
CA ALA A 7 -18.28 15.92 15.58
C ALA A 7 -18.97 14.55 15.56
N ALA A 8 -19.91 14.36 14.64
CA ALA A 8 -20.33 13.03 14.25
C ALA A 8 -19.07 12.41 13.64
N THR A 9 -18.27 11.75 14.48
CA THR A 9 -17.08 11.01 14.06
C THR A 9 -17.56 9.76 13.34
N VAL A 10 -18.21 9.94 12.19
CA VAL A 10 -18.55 8.85 11.29
C VAL A 10 -17.21 8.29 10.82
N PRO A 11 -16.93 7.00 11.04
CA PRO A 11 -15.71 6.40 10.55
C PRO A 11 -15.67 6.54 9.02
N LEU A 12 -14.57 7.08 8.49
CA LEU A 12 -14.36 7.12 7.04
C LEU A 12 -14.53 5.72 6.45
N SER A 13 -15.30 5.64 5.37
CA SER A 13 -15.42 4.43 4.56
C SER A 13 -14.07 4.05 3.94
N PRO A 14 -13.89 2.80 3.49
CA PRO A 14 -12.63 2.36 2.89
C PRO A 14 -12.28 3.17 1.63
N GLY A 15 -13.28 3.56 0.84
CA GLY A 15 -13.11 4.41 -0.33
C GLY A 15 -12.64 5.82 0.01
N GLU A 16 -13.24 6.45 1.04
CA GLU A 16 -12.81 7.77 1.51
C GLU A 16 -11.39 7.73 2.07
N ARG A 17 -11.03 6.67 2.81
CA ARG A 17 -9.65 6.47 3.30
C ARG A 17 -8.66 6.31 2.16
N LEU A 18 -8.98 5.49 1.16
CA LEU A 18 -8.14 5.32 -0.03
C LEU A 18 -7.91 6.66 -0.74
N ASN A 19 -8.98 7.41 -1.00
CA ASN A 19 -8.89 8.71 -1.64
C ASN A 19 -8.01 9.69 -0.85
N GLY A 20 -8.20 9.74 0.48
CA GLY A 20 -7.37 10.56 1.36
C GLY A 20 -5.89 10.15 1.35
N LEU A 21 -5.59 8.84 1.43
CA LEU A 21 -4.21 8.33 1.39
C LEU A 21 -3.52 8.63 0.06
N ASN A 22 -4.22 8.48 -1.06
CA ASN A 22 -3.70 8.82 -2.38
C ASN A 22 -3.46 10.32 -2.52
N HIS A 23 -4.39 11.15 -2.05
CA HIS A 23 -4.22 12.60 -2.07
C HIS A 23 -3.02 13.05 -1.23
N ILE A 24 -2.82 12.47 -0.04
CA ILE A 24 -1.63 12.73 0.78
C ILE A 24 -0.35 12.30 0.06
N ALA A 25 -0.34 11.16 -0.62
CA ALA A 25 0.81 10.71 -1.39
C ALA A 25 1.16 11.68 -2.53
N GLU A 26 0.14 12.22 -3.22
CA GLU A 26 0.34 13.26 -4.24
C GLU A 26 0.91 14.56 -3.65
N LEU A 27 0.41 15.01 -2.50
CA LEU A 27 0.94 16.20 -1.80
C LEU A 27 2.40 16.00 -1.38
N ARG A 28 2.76 14.81 -0.87
CA ARG A 28 4.14 14.43 -0.54
C ARG A 28 5.08 14.56 -1.74
N ALA A 29 4.64 14.12 -2.91
CA ALA A 29 5.41 14.25 -4.14
C ALA A 29 5.49 15.71 -4.62
N LYS A 30 4.35 16.40 -4.74
CA LYS A 30 4.27 17.73 -5.37
C LYS A 30 4.83 18.86 -4.51
N VAL A 31 4.63 18.82 -3.20
CA VAL A 31 4.98 19.91 -2.28
C VAL A 31 6.33 19.69 -1.62
N PHE A 32 6.62 18.45 -1.23
CA PHE A 32 7.80 18.12 -0.43
C PHE A 32 8.91 17.45 -1.25
N GLY A 33 8.66 17.07 -2.51
CA GLY A 33 9.64 16.39 -3.36
C GLY A 33 10.12 15.06 -2.79
N LEU A 34 9.30 14.40 -1.96
CA LEU A 34 9.72 13.16 -1.28
C LEU A 34 9.90 12.03 -2.30
N ASN A 35 11.12 11.49 -2.36
CA ASN A 35 11.43 10.29 -3.11
C ASN A 35 11.35 9.06 -2.20
N ILE A 36 10.46 8.11 -2.53
CA ILE A 36 10.26 6.87 -1.78
C ILE A 36 10.87 5.64 -2.46
N GLU A 37 11.62 5.81 -3.55
CA GLU A 37 12.13 4.68 -4.34
C GLU A 37 12.99 3.73 -3.52
N SER A 38 13.86 4.25 -2.65
CA SER A 38 14.68 3.43 -1.76
C SER A 38 13.86 2.64 -0.75
N GLU A 39 12.76 3.21 -0.25
CA GLU A 39 11.83 2.52 0.66
C GLU A 39 11.06 1.42 -0.07
N LEU A 40 10.62 1.68 -1.31
CA LEU A 40 9.96 0.67 -2.15
C LEU A 40 10.91 -0.47 -2.54
N GLU A 41 12.16 -0.14 -2.88
CA GLU A 41 13.19 -1.12 -3.18
C GLU A 41 13.44 -2.05 -1.99
N ARG A 42 13.62 -1.44 -0.80
CA ARG A 42 13.80 -2.19 0.43
C ARG A 42 12.60 -3.08 0.73
N PHE A 43 11.37 -2.57 0.62
CA PHE A 43 10.16 -3.36 0.81
C PHE A 43 10.12 -4.58 -0.11
N ILE A 44 10.36 -4.41 -1.41
CA ILE A 44 10.36 -5.51 -2.38
C ILE A 44 11.47 -6.52 -2.06
N LYS A 45 12.66 -6.03 -1.68
CA LYS A 45 13.79 -6.89 -1.30
C LYS A 45 13.45 -7.73 -0.07
N ASP A 46 12.90 -7.12 0.97
CA ASP A 46 12.50 -7.80 2.21
C ASP A 46 11.43 -8.86 1.90
N MET A 47 10.44 -8.55 1.05
CA MET A 47 9.39 -9.50 0.64
C MET A 47 9.90 -10.67 -0.22
N ARG A 48 11.07 -10.52 -0.86
CA ARG A 48 11.70 -11.55 -1.71
C ARG A 48 12.85 -12.27 -1.01
N ASP A 49 13.20 -11.93 0.23
CA ASP A 49 14.38 -12.45 0.92
C ASP A 49 14.32 -13.98 1.10
N PRO A 50 15.17 -14.77 0.41
CA PRO A 50 15.16 -16.24 0.49
C PRO A 50 15.49 -16.79 1.88
N ARG A 51 16.01 -15.96 2.79
CA ARG A 51 16.32 -16.34 4.17
C ARG A 51 15.12 -16.22 5.10
N ASP A 52 14.06 -15.54 4.68
CA ASP A 52 12.84 -15.40 5.47
C ASP A 52 12.06 -16.73 5.51
N ILE A 53 11.66 -17.16 6.70
CA ILE A 53 10.93 -18.42 6.92
C ILE A 53 9.57 -18.46 6.18
N ASN A 54 8.98 -17.29 5.90
CA ASN A 54 7.73 -17.12 5.18
C ASN A 54 7.95 -16.62 3.74
N ASN A 55 9.14 -16.79 3.16
CA ASN A 55 9.48 -16.28 1.83
C ASN A 55 8.40 -16.53 0.78
N GLU A 56 7.88 -17.75 0.69
CA GLU A 56 6.89 -18.12 -0.31
C GLU A 56 5.55 -17.39 -0.10
N GLN A 57 5.13 -17.20 1.16
CA GLN A 57 3.95 -16.40 1.50
C GLN A 57 4.18 -14.91 1.21
N ASN A 58 5.38 -14.39 1.51
CA ASN A 58 5.74 -13.01 1.23
C ASN A 58 5.74 -12.74 -0.29
N LYS A 59 6.31 -13.62 -1.10
CA LYS A 59 6.24 -13.54 -2.57
C LYS A 59 4.80 -13.53 -3.07
N ARG A 60 3.92 -14.37 -2.51
CA ARG A 60 2.50 -14.39 -2.89
C ARG A 60 1.78 -13.09 -2.51
N ALA A 61 2.06 -12.54 -1.33
CA ALA A 61 1.53 -11.25 -0.92
C ALA A 61 2.02 -10.12 -1.84
N LEU A 62 3.30 -10.12 -2.21
CA LEU A 62 3.84 -9.16 -3.18
C LEU A 62 3.18 -9.30 -4.56
N ALA A 63 3.00 -10.53 -5.06
CA ALA A 63 2.29 -10.79 -6.31
C ALA A 63 0.84 -10.29 -6.28
N ALA A 64 0.15 -10.42 -5.15
CA ALA A 64 -1.20 -9.88 -4.97
C ALA A 64 -1.24 -8.34 -5.04
N ILE A 65 -0.23 -7.67 -4.46
CA ILE A 65 -0.08 -6.20 -4.57
C ILE A 65 0.16 -5.80 -6.03
N PHE A 66 1.07 -6.48 -6.75
CA PHE A 66 1.34 -6.19 -8.16
C PHE A 66 0.15 -6.47 -9.07
N PHE A 67 -0.58 -7.55 -8.81
CA PHE A 67 -1.82 -7.86 -9.50
C PHE A 67 -2.86 -6.76 -9.29
N MET A 68 -3.05 -6.28 -8.06
CA MET A 68 -3.96 -5.16 -7.76
C MET A 68 -3.52 -3.86 -8.46
N ALA A 69 -2.22 -3.63 -8.59
CA ALA A 69 -1.63 -2.54 -9.36
C ALA A 69 -1.72 -2.72 -10.89
N LYS A 70 -2.34 -3.82 -11.37
CA LYS A 70 -2.45 -4.18 -12.79
C LYS A 70 -1.09 -4.32 -13.49
N ILE A 71 -0.05 -4.67 -12.75
CA ILE A 71 1.27 -4.98 -13.32
C ILE A 71 1.20 -6.42 -13.89
N PRO A 72 1.56 -6.65 -15.17
CA PRO A 72 1.54 -7.99 -15.77
C PRO A 72 2.40 -8.98 -15.00
N ALA A 73 1.96 -10.24 -14.91
CA ALA A 73 2.63 -11.28 -14.12
C ALA A 73 4.09 -11.53 -14.57
N GLU A 74 4.36 -11.38 -15.87
CA GLU A 74 5.69 -11.50 -16.47
C GLU A 74 6.66 -10.44 -15.91
N ARG A 75 6.12 -9.33 -15.39
CA ARG A 75 6.85 -8.22 -14.78
C ARG A 75 6.85 -8.28 -13.25
N HIS A 76 6.37 -9.36 -12.62
CA HIS A 76 6.41 -9.47 -11.16
C HIS A 76 7.80 -9.80 -10.61
N SER A 77 8.75 -10.17 -11.48
CA SER A 77 10.12 -10.54 -11.10
C SER A 77 11.14 -9.41 -11.26
N ILE A 78 10.80 -8.35 -12.00
CA ILE A 78 11.74 -7.25 -12.29
C ILE A 78 12.03 -6.39 -11.06
N SER A 79 13.10 -5.61 -11.13
CA SER A 79 13.48 -4.64 -10.10
C SER A 79 12.53 -3.44 -10.10
N ILE A 80 12.39 -2.78 -8.95
CA ILE A 80 11.61 -1.54 -8.83
C ILE A 80 12.12 -0.44 -9.76
N ASN A 81 13.42 -0.42 -10.03
CA ASN A 81 14.06 0.55 -10.92
C ASN A 81 13.66 0.34 -12.39
N GLU A 82 13.15 -0.85 -12.73
CA GLU A 82 12.68 -1.22 -14.07
C GLU A 82 11.16 -1.01 -14.24
N LEU A 83 10.46 -0.63 -13.17
CA LEU A 83 9.06 -0.20 -13.26
C LEU A 83 8.98 1.19 -13.88
N THR A 84 8.04 1.34 -14.80
CA THR A 84 7.69 2.64 -15.37
C THR A 84 7.08 3.56 -14.31
N THR A 85 7.06 4.87 -14.57
CA THR A 85 6.43 5.86 -13.67
C THR A 85 4.96 5.54 -13.41
N ASP A 86 4.23 5.05 -14.41
CA ASP A 86 2.82 4.68 -14.28
C ASP A 86 2.65 3.40 -13.44
N GLU A 87 3.49 2.39 -13.64
CA GLU A 87 3.50 1.18 -12.79
C GLU A 87 3.82 1.51 -11.33
N LYS A 88 4.80 2.40 -11.08
CA LYS A 88 5.11 2.89 -9.73
C LYS A 88 3.91 3.63 -9.12
N ARG A 89 3.20 4.44 -9.91
CA ARG A 89 1.99 5.14 -9.45
C ARG A 89 0.88 4.15 -9.06
N GLU A 90 0.60 3.17 -9.90
CA GLU A 90 -0.45 2.17 -9.60
C GLU A 90 -0.04 1.25 -8.44
N LEU A 91 1.24 0.94 -8.29
CA LEU A 91 1.78 0.25 -7.12
C LEU A 91 1.49 1.00 -5.81
N ILE A 92 1.79 2.31 -5.77
CA ILE A 92 1.52 3.15 -4.60
C ILE A 92 0.01 3.17 -4.27
N LYS A 93 -0.84 3.30 -5.29
CA LYS A 93 -2.31 3.26 -5.11
C LYS A 93 -2.77 1.92 -4.56
N ALA A 94 -2.24 0.80 -5.07
CA ALA A 94 -2.56 -0.53 -4.58
C ALA A 94 -2.13 -0.70 -3.11
N MET A 95 -0.92 -0.26 -2.75
CA MET A 95 -0.45 -0.29 -1.35
C MET A 95 -1.33 0.56 -0.42
N ASN A 96 -1.77 1.74 -0.86
CA ASN A 96 -2.72 2.57 -0.11
C ASN A 96 -4.10 1.92 0.00
N HIS A 97 -4.54 1.18 -1.02
CA HIS A 97 -5.77 0.39 -0.96
C HIS A 97 -5.66 -0.70 0.10
N PHE A 98 -4.56 -1.46 0.13
CA PHE A 98 -4.30 -2.43 1.20
C PHE A 98 -4.30 -1.76 2.58
N ARG A 99 -3.66 -0.59 2.75
CA ARG A 99 -3.71 0.17 4.01
C ARG A 99 -5.15 0.52 4.43
N ALA A 100 -5.99 0.94 3.48
CA ALA A 100 -7.39 1.23 3.75
C ALA A 100 -8.16 -0.04 4.15
N VAL A 101 -7.97 -1.16 3.45
CA VAL A 101 -8.64 -2.43 3.74
C VAL A 101 -8.18 -3.04 5.07
N VAL A 102 -6.87 -3.12 5.30
CA VAL A 102 -6.28 -3.67 6.53
C VAL A 102 -6.71 -2.85 7.76
N SER A 103 -6.99 -1.55 7.60
CA SER A 103 -7.52 -0.73 8.70
C SER A 103 -8.91 -1.16 9.20
N LEU A 104 -9.63 -1.99 8.43
CA LEU A 104 -10.92 -2.56 8.80
C LEU A 104 -10.82 -3.92 9.49
N PHE A 105 -9.63 -4.53 9.53
CA PHE A 105 -9.48 -5.85 10.14
C PHE A 105 -9.95 -5.83 11.60
N PRO A 106 -10.57 -6.92 12.09
CA PRO A 106 -10.92 -7.04 13.50
C PRO A 106 -9.71 -6.76 14.38
N ARG A 107 -9.90 -5.98 15.45
CA ARG A 107 -8.81 -5.64 16.38
C ARG A 107 -8.17 -6.85 17.06
N ARG A 108 -8.91 -7.96 17.15
CA ARG A 108 -8.49 -9.21 17.76
C ARG A 108 -8.87 -10.34 16.83
N LEU A 109 -7.86 -10.96 16.22
CA LEU A 109 -8.01 -12.18 15.43
C LEU A 109 -7.77 -13.38 16.35
N THR A 110 -8.57 -14.42 16.20
CA THR A 110 -8.45 -15.67 16.96
C THR A 110 -8.39 -16.83 15.97
N MET A 111 -7.62 -17.87 16.29
CA MET A 111 -7.64 -19.10 15.51
C MET A 111 -8.98 -19.83 15.73
N PRO A 112 -9.55 -20.47 14.69
CA PRO A 112 -10.66 -21.38 14.89
C PRO A 112 -10.20 -22.62 15.68
N ASN A 113 -11.12 -23.20 16.45
CA ASN A 113 -10.91 -24.47 17.17
C ASN A 113 -11.07 -25.68 16.24
#